data_AF-A0A1E3P2S7-F1
#
_entry.id   AF-A0A1E3P2S7-F1
#
_cell.length_a   1.000
_cell.length_b   1.000
_cell.length_c   1.000
_cell.angle_alpha   90.00
_cell.angle_beta   90.00
_cell.angle_gamma   90.00
#
_symmetry.space_group_name_H-M   'P 1'
#
loop_
_entity.id
_entity.type
_entity.pdbx_description
1 polymer ?
#
loop_
_entity_poly.entity_id
_entity_poly.type
_entity_poly.pdbx_seq_one_letter_code
_entity_poly.pdbx_strand_id
1 'polypeptide(L)'
;MSRTLIGLASKSNAAKIFHQMSVNLTKPYLAKTNALASSKLPPKPSNWEFKSGWYRYEEGKNPEKVSHPLEDSISFDIELLYKISSFPTLATCSSTKAWYGWVSPYLTGETSTPSDLIPLNPENEDKIIIGHNVNFDRSKVLDDYISYKNSNSFYIDTISLFHSRYGTPTIRKPSVFVKAAESLFKGNEAPKLLDIYTPADYQLHTLYQKQFGEVMNKDVRSFFDSTSKDLIVNEFQNCMNYCADDVIKTHRLFAEFWKTFYADLNHTMEFFALKEMGNNKVTLNKSNWDEFDESCNGEIEQATKRYKDELKKLVYKHTGKTTYANQFGTELMGTKWQNDLHLFYDKDRKDR
;
A
#
# COMPACT_ATOMS: atom_id res chain seq x y z
N MET A 1 -41.97 -22.01 -10.79
CA MET A 1 -42.16 -20.59 -10.42
C MET A 1 -40.98 -19.74 -10.91
N SER A 2 -40.68 -19.73 -12.22
CA SER A 2 -39.39 -19.23 -12.76
C SER A 2 -39.51 -18.28 -13.97
N ARG A 3 -40.68 -17.71 -14.25
CA ARG A 3 -40.84 -16.81 -15.42
C ARG A 3 -41.70 -15.55 -15.17
N THR A 4 -42.21 -15.35 -13.96
CA THR A 4 -43.20 -14.29 -13.70
C THR A 4 -42.61 -12.97 -13.18
N LEU A 5 -41.31 -12.90 -12.88
CA LEU A 5 -40.67 -11.67 -12.37
C LEU A 5 -40.01 -10.79 -13.43
N ILE A 6 -39.94 -11.24 -14.70
CA ILE A 6 -39.23 -10.53 -15.78
C ILE A 6 -40.17 -9.56 -16.55
N GLY A 7 -41.48 -9.61 -16.30
CA GLY A 7 -42.48 -8.86 -17.07
C GLY A 7 -42.82 -7.43 -16.60
N LEU A 8 -42.19 -6.90 -15.55
CA LEU A 8 -42.58 -5.61 -14.93
C LEU A 8 -41.40 -4.66 -14.67
N ALA A 9 -40.34 -4.71 -15.49
CA ALA A 9 -39.24 -3.77 -15.40
C ALA A 9 -39.33 -2.71 -16.51
N SER A 10 -40.15 -1.68 -16.30
CA SER A 10 -39.79 -0.37 -16.85
C SER A 10 -38.40 -0.02 -16.29
N LYS A 11 -37.58 0.76 -17.02
CA LYS A 11 -36.23 1.15 -16.57
C LYS A 11 -36.21 1.76 -15.15
N SER A 12 -37.34 2.28 -14.65
CA SER A 12 -37.49 2.80 -13.29
C SER A 12 -37.58 1.73 -12.20
N ASN A 13 -37.86 0.46 -12.52
CA ASN A 13 -37.97 -0.63 -11.54
C ASN A 13 -36.63 -1.34 -11.30
N ALA A 14 -35.78 -1.49 -12.33
CA ALA A 14 -34.47 -2.12 -12.18
C ALA A 14 -33.54 -1.30 -11.26
N ALA A 15 -33.46 0.01 -11.46
CA ALA A 15 -32.65 0.89 -10.61
C ALA A 15 -33.10 0.85 -9.14
N LYS A 16 -34.41 0.76 -8.87
CA LYS A 16 -34.96 0.61 -7.52
C LYS A 16 -34.59 -0.73 -6.89
N ILE A 17 -34.66 -1.82 -7.65
CA ILE A 17 -34.25 -3.15 -7.19
C ILE A 17 -32.76 -3.16 -6.85
N PHE A 18 -31.89 -2.66 -7.74
CA PHE A 18 -30.46 -2.56 -7.46
C PHE A 18 -30.17 -1.71 -6.23
N HIS A 19 -30.81 -0.56 -6.11
CA HIS A 19 -30.70 0.28 -4.93
C HIS A 19 -31.11 -0.48 -3.66
N GLN A 20 -32.25 -1.17 -3.65
CA GLN A 20 -32.70 -1.94 -2.49
C GLN A 20 -31.75 -3.10 -2.15
N MET A 21 -31.21 -3.79 -3.15
CA MET A 21 -30.21 -4.85 -2.95
C MET A 21 -28.93 -4.29 -2.36
N SER A 22 -28.42 -3.17 -2.88
CA SER A 22 -27.22 -2.53 -2.33
C SER A 22 -27.41 -2.12 -0.88
N VAL A 23 -28.57 -1.55 -0.54
CA VAL A 23 -28.92 -1.17 0.83
C VAL A 23 -28.90 -2.40 1.74
N ASN A 24 -29.54 -3.49 1.32
CA ASN A 24 -29.61 -4.69 2.16
C ASN A 24 -28.24 -5.35 2.35
N LEU A 25 -27.43 -5.44 1.30
CA LEU A 25 -26.12 -6.11 1.32
C LEU A 25 -25.05 -5.30 2.07
N THR A 26 -25.14 -3.98 2.05
CA THR A 26 -24.15 -3.10 2.71
C THR A 26 -24.53 -2.69 4.12
N LYS A 27 -25.81 -2.76 4.50
CA LYS A 27 -26.29 -2.40 5.83
C LYS A 27 -25.41 -2.96 6.99
N PRO A 28 -25.04 -4.26 7.01
CA PRO A 28 -24.19 -4.77 8.10
C PRO A 28 -22.80 -4.12 8.11
N TYR A 29 -22.22 -3.89 6.93
CA TYR A 29 -20.91 -3.25 6.78
C TYR A 29 -20.94 -1.77 7.17
N LEU A 30 -21.93 -1.00 6.70
CA LEU A 30 -22.09 0.41 7.05
C LEU A 30 -22.27 0.62 8.56
N ALA A 31 -23.05 -0.23 9.21
CA ALA A 31 -23.23 -0.16 10.66
C ALA A 31 -21.90 -0.34 11.41
N LYS A 32 -21.11 -1.34 11.01
CA LYS A 32 -19.77 -1.62 11.57
C LYS A 32 -18.78 -0.48 11.30
N THR A 33 -18.73 0.02 10.07
CA THR A 33 -17.86 1.13 9.68
C THR A 33 -18.20 2.41 10.46
N ASN A 34 -19.49 2.75 10.58
CA ASN A 34 -19.95 3.91 11.35
C ASN A 34 -19.65 3.78 12.85
N ALA A 35 -19.84 2.59 13.41
CA ALA A 35 -19.53 2.32 14.80
C ALA A 35 -18.03 2.49 15.08
N LEU A 36 -17.15 1.94 14.24
CA LEU A 36 -15.71 2.10 14.36
C LEU A 36 -15.30 3.58 14.21
N ALA A 37 -15.76 4.26 13.16
CA ALA A 37 -15.40 5.66 12.89
C ALA A 37 -15.82 6.64 14.00
N SER A 38 -16.90 6.33 14.72
CA SER A 38 -17.42 7.16 15.81
C SER A 38 -16.80 6.80 17.17
N SER A 39 -16.08 5.69 17.26
CA SER A 39 -15.53 5.19 18.52
C SER A 39 -14.11 5.69 18.76
N LYS A 40 -13.78 5.89 20.03
CA LYS A 40 -12.40 6.02 20.48
C LYS A 40 -11.81 4.62 20.69
N LEU A 41 -10.60 4.39 20.20
CA LEU A 41 -9.90 3.14 20.44
C LEU A 41 -9.60 2.97 21.95
N PRO A 42 -9.58 1.73 22.46
CA PRO A 42 -9.15 1.44 23.83
C PRO A 42 -7.71 1.92 24.08
N PRO A 43 -7.32 2.10 25.36
CA PRO A 43 -5.94 2.49 25.69
C PRO A 43 -4.94 1.46 25.14
N LYS A 44 -3.87 1.95 24.52
CA LYS A 44 -2.79 1.12 23.98
C LYS A 44 -2.15 0.28 25.11
N PRO A 45 -1.85 -1.01 24.89
CA PRO A 45 -1.15 -1.84 25.86
C PRO A 45 0.22 -1.27 26.20
N SER A 46 0.61 -1.32 27.48
CA SER A 46 1.94 -0.86 27.91
C SER A 46 3.05 -1.86 27.58
N ASN A 47 2.72 -3.16 27.57
CA ASN A 47 3.65 -4.25 27.28
C ASN A 47 3.01 -5.24 26.30
N TRP A 48 3.78 -5.65 25.31
CA TRP A 48 3.40 -6.64 24.30
C TRP A 48 4.07 -7.99 24.59
N GLU A 49 3.35 -9.09 24.36
CA GLU A 49 3.87 -10.46 24.48
C GLU A 49 4.75 -10.80 23.26
N PHE A 50 6.03 -11.14 23.52
CA PHE A 50 6.94 -11.63 22.49
C PHE A 50 6.76 -13.15 22.28
N LYS A 51 5.64 -13.54 21.68
CA LYS A 51 5.28 -14.93 21.39
C LYS A 51 4.58 -15.02 20.05
N SER A 52 4.81 -16.10 19.30
CA SER A 52 4.29 -16.25 17.95
C SER A 52 2.76 -16.26 17.88
N GLY A 53 2.25 -15.67 16.81
CA GLY A 53 0.82 -15.56 16.53
C GLY A 53 0.15 -14.36 17.20
N TRP A 54 -1.18 -14.37 17.25
CA TRP A 54 -1.97 -13.28 17.78
C TRP A 54 -2.14 -13.34 19.30
N TYR A 55 -1.96 -12.19 19.95
CA TYR A 55 -2.39 -11.95 21.32
C TYR A 55 -3.37 -10.78 21.37
N ARG A 56 -4.43 -10.96 22.15
CA ARG A 56 -5.51 -10.01 22.41
C ARG A 56 -5.30 -9.32 23.75
N TYR A 57 -5.48 -8.00 23.78
CA TYR A 57 -5.28 -7.13 24.93
C TYR A 57 -6.58 -6.34 25.17
N GLU A 58 -7.40 -6.84 26.08
CA GLU A 58 -8.63 -6.16 26.54
C GLU A 58 -8.34 -5.42 27.85
N GLU A 59 -8.90 -4.23 28.00
CA GLU A 59 -8.69 -3.40 29.18
C GLU A 59 -9.08 -4.14 30.48
N GLY A 60 -8.18 -4.14 31.47
CA GLY A 60 -8.39 -4.80 32.75
C GLY A 60 -8.24 -6.33 32.72
N LYS A 61 -7.88 -6.93 31.59
CA LYS A 61 -7.62 -8.38 31.46
C LYS A 61 -6.17 -8.67 31.12
N ASN A 62 -5.74 -9.90 31.41
CA ASN A 62 -4.43 -10.38 30.99
C ASN A 62 -4.43 -10.66 29.48
N PRO A 63 -3.25 -10.56 28.80
CA PRO A 63 -3.13 -10.91 27.40
C PRO A 63 -3.59 -12.35 27.12
N GLU A 64 -4.39 -12.52 26.06
CA GLU A 64 -4.99 -13.80 25.68
C GLU A 64 -4.48 -14.23 24.30
N LYS A 65 -3.98 -15.45 24.16
CA LYS A 65 -3.60 -15.99 22.85
C LYS A 65 -4.85 -16.33 22.05
N VAL A 66 -4.97 -15.80 20.84
CA VAL A 66 -6.10 -16.04 19.94
C VAL A 66 -5.61 -16.50 18.56
N SER A 67 -6.48 -17.11 17.76
CA SER A 67 -6.13 -17.55 16.40
C SER A 67 -6.17 -16.40 15.38
N HIS A 68 -7.04 -15.41 15.60
CA HIS A 68 -7.23 -14.23 14.77
C HIS A 68 -7.98 -13.14 15.56
N PRO A 69 -8.03 -11.88 15.10
CA PRO A 69 -8.80 -10.82 15.75
C PRO A 69 -10.31 -11.10 15.76
N LEU A 70 -10.92 -11.01 16.95
CA LEU A 70 -12.28 -11.50 17.19
C LEU A 70 -13.38 -10.50 16.80
N GLU A 71 -13.10 -9.20 16.80
CA GLU A 71 -14.13 -8.20 16.48
C GLU A 71 -14.34 -8.03 14.96
N ASP A 72 -15.53 -7.57 14.60
CA ASP A 72 -16.02 -7.43 13.22
C ASP A 72 -15.51 -6.16 12.50
N SER A 73 -14.79 -5.29 13.20
CA SER A 73 -14.31 -4.02 12.71
C SER A 73 -12.99 -3.65 13.39
N ILE A 74 -11.94 -3.50 12.59
CA ILE A 74 -10.58 -3.26 13.07
C ILE A 74 -9.87 -2.21 12.22
N SER A 75 -8.96 -1.44 12.84
CA SER A 75 -7.89 -0.72 12.15
C SER A 75 -6.61 -1.54 12.25
N PHE A 76 -5.89 -1.72 11.15
CA PHE A 76 -4.85 -2.73 10.97
C PHE A 76 -3.64 -2.15 10.23
N ASP A 77 -2.45 -2.60 10.64
CA ASP A 77 -1.15 -2.21 10.09
C ASP A 77 -0.14 -3.37 10.25
N ILE A 78 0.82 -3.48 9.32
CA ILE A 78 1.86 -4.51 9.30
C ILE A 78 3.23 -3.88 9.02
N GLU A 79 4.26 -4.38 9.69
CA GLU A 79 5.65 -4.07 9.36
C GLU A 79 6.44 -5.29 8.91
N LEU A 80 7.39 -5.05 8.00
CA LEU A 80 8.20 -6.07 7.33
C LEU A 80 9.68 -5.74 7.42
N LEU A 81 10.51 -6.76 7.66
CA LEU A 81 11.94 -6.75 7.32
C LEU A 81 12.11 -6.93 5.80
N TYR A 82 11.75 -5.90 5.02
CA TYR A 82 11.62 -5.98 3.56
C TYR A 82 12.94 -6.28 2.83
N LYS A 83 14.10 -6.03 3.46
CA LYS A 83 15.42 -6.44 2.92
C LYS A 83 15.71 -7.92 3.10
N ILE A 84 14.99 -8.60 3.99
CA ILE A 84 15.12 -10.04 4.26
C ILE A 84 14.03 -10.82 3.53
N SER A 85 12.77 -10.40 3.65
CA SER A 85 11.65 -11.10 3.03
C SER A 85 10.44 -10.20 2.78
N SER A 86 9.54 -10.66 1.91
CA SER A 86 8.23 -10.04 1.67
C SER A 86 7.15 -10.55 2.62
N PHE A 87 7.48 -11.35 3.64
CA PHE A 87 6.54 -11.86 4.64
C PHE A 87 6.43 -10.92 5.85
N PRO A 88 5.26 -10.87 6.50
CA PRO A 88 5.02 -10.02 7.67
C PRO A 88 5.96 -10.37 8.82
N THR A 89 6.46 -9.33 9.49
CA THR A 89 7.35 -9.46 10.65
C THR A 89 6.60 -9.18 11.95
N LEU A 90 5.86 -8.08 12.00
CA LEU A 90 4.95 -7.71 13.08
C LEU A 90 3.65 -7.20 12.47
N ALA A 91 2.54 -7.38 13.20
CA ALA A 91 1.30 -6.69 12.85
C ALA A 91 0.56 -6.25 14.10
N THR A 92 -0.18 -5.16 13.97
CA THR A 92 -1.03 -4.66 15.05
C THR A 92 -2.41 -4.32 14.50
N CYS A 93 -3.44 -4.58 15.29
CA CYS A 93 -4.75 -3.99 15.05
C CYS A 93 -5.44 -3.59 16.34
N SER A 94 -6.39 -2.66 16.21
CA SER A 94 -7.30 -2.29 17.28
C SER A 94 -8.73 -2.35 16.79
N SER A 95 -9.60 -2.92 17.63
CA SER A 95 -11.05 -2.77 17.52
C SER A 95 -11.54 -1.72 18.52
N THR A 96 -12.86 -1.59 18.65
CA THR A 96 -13.49 -0.77 19.71
C THR A 96 -13.38 -1.39 21.10
N LYS A 97 -12.99 -2.68 21.20
CA LYS A 97 -12.96 -3.43 22.46
C LYS A 97 -11.56 -3.79 22.93
N ALA A 98 -10.66 -4.12 22.00
CA ALA A 98 -9.34 -4.66 22.33
C ALA A 98 -8.28 -4.29 21.29
N TRP A 99 -7.02 -4.34 21.74
CA TRP A 99 -5.83 -4.32 20.91
C TRP A 99 -5.37 -5.73 20.59
N TYR A 100 -4.64 -5.87 19.50
CA TYR A 100 -4.04 -7.13 19.08
C TYR A 100 -2.63 -6.89 18.56
N GLY A 101 -1.74 -7.81 18.92
CA GLY A 101 -0.38 -7.86 18.40
C GLY A 101 -0.09 -9.24 17.83
N TRP A 102 0.46 -9.29 16.62
CA TRP A 102 0.91 -10.50 15.96
C TRP A 102 2.43 -10.49 15.84
N VAL A 103 3.06 -11.59 16.23
CA VAL A 103 4.51 -11.78 16.08
C VAL A 103 4.77 -12.95 15.14
N SER A 104 5.63 -12.73 14.16
CA SER A 104 6.05 -13.77 13.22
C SER A 104 6.80 -14.90 13.95
N PRO A 105 6.51 -16.18 13.66
CA PRO A 105 7.30 -17.32 14.15
C PRO A 105 8.79 -17.23 13.81
N TYR A 106 9.14 -16.51 12.74
CA TYR A 106 10.53 -16.24 12.36
C TYR A 106 11.27 -15.41 13.41
N LEU A 107 10.59 -14.44 14.04
CA LEU A 107 11.19 -13.61 15.09
C LEU A 107 11.44 -14.39 16.38
N THR A 108 10.52 -15.28 16.75
CA THR A 108 10.66 -16.11 17.96
C THR A 108 11.63 -17.28 17.79
N GLY A 109 12.09 -17.53 16.56
CA GLY A 109 13.02 -18.62 16.25
C GLY A 109 12.34 -19.98 16.06
N GLU A 110 11.01 -20.01 15.98
CA GLU A 110 10.24 -21.22 15.66
C GLU A 110 10.44 -21.64 14.20
N THR A 111 10.67 -20.68 13.29
CA THR A 111 11.02 -20.93 11.88
C THR A 111 12.36 -20.32 11.52
N SER A 112 13.11 -21.01 10.64
CA SER A 112 14.41 -20.55 10.15
C SER A 112 14.30 -19.47 9.07
N THR A 113 13.19 -19.45 8.35
CA THR A 113 12.93 -18.55 7.21
C THR A 113 11.52 -17.96 7.32
N PRO A 114 11.31 -16.68 6.95
CA PRO A 114 9.97 -16.10 6.93
C PRO A 114 9.08 -16.78 5.88
N SER A 115 7.89 -17.24 6.30
CA SER A 115 6.91 -17.88 5.40
C SER A 115 5.45 -17.68 5.81
N ASP A 116 5.20 -17.17 7.01
CA ASP A 116 3.86 -17.10 7.60
C ASP A 116 3.09 -15.88 7.10
N LEU A 117 1.82 -16.09 6.76
CA LEU A 117 0.86 -15.03 6.46
C LEU A 117 -0.09 -14.84 7.65
N ILE A 118 -0.69 -13.66 7.74
CA ILE A 118 -1.51 -13.27 8.89
C ILE A 118 -2.96 -13.73 8.71
N PRO A 119 -3.53 -14.56 9.60
CA PRO A 119 -4.96 -14.81 9.62
C PRO A 119 -5.70 -13.62 10.25
N LEU A 120 -6.70 -13.07 9.56
CA LEU A 120 -7.54 -11.97 10.08
C LEU A 120 -9.02 -12.36 10.20
N ASN A 121 -9.51 -13.18 9.28
CA ASN A 121 -10.90 -13.57 9.13
C ASN A 121 -11.03 -14.95 8.45
N PRO A 122 -10.43 -16.01 9.03
CA PRO A 122 -10.44 -17.35 8.42
C PRO A 122 -11.85 -17.94 8.28
N GLU A 123 -12.79 -17.51 9.13
CA GLU A 123 -14.19 -17.93 9.13
C GLU A 123 -15.04 -17.21 8.06
N ASN A 124 -14.44 -16.23 7.36
CA ASN A 124 -15.06 -15.44 6.31
C ASN A 124 -16.38 -14.76 6.77
N GLU A 125 -16.38 -14.22 7.97
CA GLU A 125 -17.50 -13.43 8.49
C GLU A 125 -17.52 -12.04 7.85
N ASP A 126 -18.65 -11.34 7.95
CA ASP A 126 -18.71 -9.93 7.56
C ASP A 126 -17.74 -9.11 8.44
N LYS A 127 -16.63 -8.64 7.89
CA LYS A 127 -15.60 -7.90 8.66
C LYS A 127 -15.18 -6.62 7.94
N ILE A 128 -14.99 -5.54 8.69
CA ILE A 128 -14.41 -4.27 8.22
C ILE A 128 -12.95 -4.21 8.64
N ILE A 129 -12.07 -3.94 7.68
CA ILE A 129 -10.64 -3.78 7.93
C ILE A 129 -10.21 -2.43 7.38
N ILE A 130 -9.80 -1.53 8.25
CA ILE A 130 -9.32 -0.19 7.90
C ILE A 130 -7.80 -0.20 7.89
N GLY A 131 -7.19 0.29 6.82
CA GLY A 131 -5.73 0.45 6.75
C GLY A 131 -5.32 1.71 6.00
N HIS A 132 -4.02 1.95 5.99
CA HIS A 132 -3.41 3.03 5.23
C HIS A 132 -2.53 2.43 4.14
N ASN A 133 -2.91 2.64 2.87
CA ASN A 133 -2.43 1.81 1.75
C ASN A 133 -2.74 0.32 1.97
N VAL A 134 -3.94 0.01 2.44
CA VAL A 134 -4.32 -1.30 3.00
C VAL A 134 -4.07 -2.49 2.08
N ASN A 135 -4.01 -2.28 0.76
CA ASN A 135 -3.71 -3.35 -0.20
C ASN A 135 -2.30 -3.93 -0.02
N PHE A 136 -1.35 -3.12 0.45
CA PHE A 136 -0.02 -3.60 0.81
C PHE A 136 -0.13 -4.62 1.96
N ASP A 137 -0.82 -4.26 3.03
CA ASP A 137 -1.00 -5.13 4.20
C ASP A 137 -1.83 -6.37 3.88
N ARG A 138 -2.92 -6.18 3.12
CA ARG A 138 -3.78 -7.25 2.64
C ARG A 138 -3.03 -8.31 1.86
N SER A 139 -2.01 -7.94 1.08
CA SER A 139 -1.17 -8.91 0.36
C SER A 139 -0.38 -9.85 1.28
N LYS A 140 -0.42 -9.62 2.60
CA LYS A 140 0.20 -10.43 3.65
C LYS A 140 -0.84 -11.18 4.51
N VAL A 141 -2.12 -11.07 4.17
CA VAL A 141 -3.22 -11.72 4.87
C VAL A 141 -3.50 -13.09 4.26
N LEU A 142 -3.48 -14.11 5.09
CA LEU A 142 -3.61 -15.52 4.70
C LEU A 142 -4.97 -15.82 4.06
N ASP A 143 -6.03 -15.20 4.56
CA ASP A 143 -7.43 -15.53 4.22
C ASP A 143 -7.74 -15.32 2.73
N ASP A 144 -7.08 -14.36 2.08
CA ASP A 144 -7.26 -14.09 0.66
C ASP A 144 -6.66 -15.19 -0.24
N TYR A 145 -5.76 -16.03 0.29
CA TYR A 145 -5.06 -17.09 -0.45
C TYR A 145 -5.62 -18.50 -0.21
N ILE A 146 -6.38 -18.75 0.86
CA ILE A 146 -6.86 -20.11 1.20
C ILE A 146 -8.02 -20.58 0.30
N SER A 147 -8.91 -19.67 -0.09
CA SER A 147 -10.18 -20.03 -0.73
C SER A 147 -10.43 -19.29 -2.04
N TYR A 148 -10.98 -19.99 -3.03
CA TYR A 148 -11.51 -19.38 -4.26
C TYR A 148 -12.80 -18.58 -4.02
N LYS A 149 -13.44 -18.72 -2.84
CA LYS A 149 -14.61 -17.91 -2.50
C LYS A 149 -14.20 -16.46 -2.25
N ASN A 150 -15.08 -15.54 -2.61
CA ASN A 150 -14.92 -14.12 -2.30
C ASN A 150 -14.88 -13.93 -0.78
N SER A 151 -14.01 -13.01 -0.35
CA SER A 151 -13.92 -12.64 1.06
C SER A 151 -15.11 -11.77 1.45
N ASN A 152 -15.65 -12.01 2.64
CA ASN A 152 -16.59 -11.10 3.31
C ASN A 152 -15.84 -10.02 4.12
N SER A 153 -14.52 -9.99 4.04
CA SER A 153 -13.73 -8.87 4.53
C SER A 153 -13.86 -7.70 3.56
N PHE A 154 -14.22 -6.53 4.07
CA PHE A 154 -14.21 -5.29 3.33
C PHE A 154 -13.09 -4.40 3.83
N TYR A 155 -12.06 -4.29 3.00
CA TYR A 155 -10.91 -3.42 3.21
C TYR A 155 -11.24 -1.99 2.78
N ILE A 156 -11.09 -1.04 3.70
CA ILE A 156 -11.27 0.39 3.46
C ILE A 156 -9.92 1.07 3.63
N ASP A 157 -9.52 1.79 2.60
CA ASP A 157 -8.22 2.44 2.52
C ASP A 157 -8.34 3.94 2.79
N THR A 158 -7.56 4.44 3.76
CA THR A 158 -7.56 5.86 4.10
C THR A 158 -7.04 6.75 2.97
N ILE A 159 -6.10 6.27 2.14
CA ILE A 159 -5.63 7.02 0.96
C ILE A 159 -6.74 7.14 -0.09
N SER A 160 -7.52 6.08 -0.31
CA SER A 160 -8.63 6.06 -1.25
C SER A 160 -9.78 6.95 -0.80
N LEU A 161 -10.12 6.92 0.49
CA LEU A 161 -11.09 7.85 1.08
C LEU A 161 -10.60 9.30 0.93
N PHE A 162 -9.32 9.55 1.23
CA PHE A 162 -8.72 10.85 1.02
C PHE A 162 -8.83 11.31 -0.45
N HIS A 163 -8.52 10.44 -1.42
CA HIS A 163 -8.65 10.76 -2.85
C HIS A 163 -10.09 11.03 -3.28
N SER A 164 -11.06 10.27 -2.77
CA SER A 164 -12.47 10.51 -3.11
C SER A 164 -12.93 11.91 -2.73
N ARG A 165 -12.34 12.51 -1.69
CA ARG A 165 -12.77 13.81 -1.17
C ARG A 165 -11.87 14.98 -1.57
N TYR A 166 -10.56 14.78 -1.53
CA TYR A 166 -9.53 15.81 -1.71
C TYR A 166 -8.69 15.60 -2.98
N GLY A 167 -8.89 14.49 -3.68
CA GLY A 167 -8.18 14.19 -4.91
C GLY A 167 -8.47 15.22 -5.99
N THR A 168 -7.45 15.97 -6.40
CA THR A 168 -7.55 16.80 -7.60
C THR A 168 -7.53 15.91 -8.84
N PRO A 169 -8.47 16.06 -9.80
CA PRO A 169 -8.45 15.30 -11.05
C PRO A 169 -7.10 15.48 -11.76
N THR A 170 -6.45 14.38 -12.13
CA THR A 170 -5.15 14.33 -12.83
C THR A 170 -5.15 15.16 -14.12
N ILE A 171 -6.31 15.34 -14.75
CA ILE A 171 -6.50 16.14 -15.98
C ILE A 171 -6.41 17.65 -15.72
N ARG A 172 -6.44 18.12 -14.47
CA ARG A 172 -6.11 19.51 -14.07
C ARG A 172 -4.67 19.67 -13.57
N LYS A 173 -3.80 18.68 -13.83
CA LYS A 173 -2.35 18.84 -13.73
C LYS A 173 -1.66 19.33 -15.04
N PRO A 174 -2.27 20.11 -15.97
CA PRO A 174 -1.50 21.07 -16.74
C PRO A 174 -1.05 22.13 -15.74
N SER A 175 0.10 21.79 -15.16
CA SER A 175 1.17 22.69 -14.83
C SER A 175 0.89 23.71 -13.74
N VAL A 176 0.73 23.25 -12.51
CA VAL A 176 1.08 24.12 -11.37
C VAL A 176 2.58 24.41 -11.38
N PHE A 177 3.43 23.51 -11.88
CA PHE A 177 4.81 23.85 -12.20
C PHE A 177 4.94 24.95 -13.25
N VAL A 178 4.12 24.98 -14.32
CA VAL A 178 4.17 26.09 -15.30
C VAL A 178 3.48 27.33 -14.75
N LYS A 179 2.42 27.25 -13.93
CA LYS A 179 1.78 28.42 -13.32
C LYS A 179 2.61 29.04 -12.18
N ALA A 180 3.31 28.20 -11.40
CA ALA A 180 4.27 28.62 -10.38
C ALA A 180 5.55 29.13 -11.05
N ALA A 181 6.07 28.45 -12.08
CA ALA A 181 7.15 28.97 -12.90
C ALA A 181 6.74 30.30 -13.56
N GLU A 182 5.57 30.41 -14.17
CA GLU A 182 5.05 31.65 -14.76
C GLU A 182 4.87 32.76 -13.72
N SER A 183 4.43 32.45 -12.50
CA SER A 183 4.29 33.45 -11.42
C SER A 183 5.67 33.91 -10.90
N LEU A 184 6.64 33.00 -10.78
CA LEU A 184 8.03 33.31 -10.43
C LEU A 184 8.72 34.11 -11.55
N PHE A 185 8.52 33.73 -12.83
CA PHE A 185 9.01 34.47 -13.99
C PHE A 185 8.37 35.87 -14.13
N LYS A 186 7.16 36.07 -13.57
CA LYS A 186 6.45 37.36 -13.54
C LYS A 186 6.72 38.18 -12.26
N GLY A 187 7.55 37.71 -11.34
CA GLY A 187 7.92 38.43 -10.12
C GLY A 187 6.83 38.53 -9.05
N ASN A 188 5.78 37.72 -9.15
CA ASN A 188 4.70 37.67 -8.15
C ASN A 188 5.02 36.66 -7.04
N GLU A 189 4.46 36.84 -5.83
CA GLU A 189 4.48 35.80 -4.81
C GLU A 189 3.82 34.54 -5.36
N ALA A 190 4.52 33.40 -5.25
CA ALA A 190 4.00 32.14 -5.75
C ALA A 190 2.68 31.81 -5.03
N PRO A 191 1.62 31.37 -5.75
CA PRO A 191 0.43 30.85 -5.09
C PRO A 191 0.87 29.74 -4.13
N LYS A 192 0.31 29.69 -2.92
CA LYS A 192 0.64 28.67 -1.92
C LYS A 192 0.55 27.29 -2.58
N LEU A 193 1.71 26.73 -2.93
CA LEU A 193 1.86 25.39 -3.51
C LEU A 193 1.40 24.28 -2.54
N LEU A 194 1.06 24.69 -1.30
CA LEU A 194 0.70 23.87 -0.16
C LEU A 194 -0.57 23.02 -0.34
N ASP A 195 -1.50 23.45 -1.20
CA ASP A 195 -2.81 22.79 -1.36
C ASP A 195 -2.80 21.64 -2.37
N ILE A 196 -1.63 21.29 -2.94
CA ILE A 196 -1.51 20.22 -3.93
C ILE A 196 -0.82 19.03 -3.31
N TYR A 197 -1.56 17.93 -3.23
CA TYR A 197 -1.03 16.66 -2.79
C TYR A 197 -0.21 16.01 -3.91
N THR A 198 1.02 15.68 -3.56
CA THR A 198 1.98 14.89 -4.34
C THR A 198 1.97 13.44 -3.87
N PRO A 199 2.50 12.48 -4.65
CA PRO A 199 2.60 11.09 -4.21
C PRO A 199 3.34 10.89 -2.88
N ALA A 200 4.32 11.75 -2.57
CA ALA A 200 5.03 11.73 -1.29
C ALA A 200 4.13 12.12 -0.10
N ASP A 201 3.06 12.86 -0.36
CA ASP A 201 2.11 13.30 0.66
C ASP A 201 1.12 12.22 1.07
N TYR A 202 1.07 11.10 0.34
CA TYR A 202 0.19 9.97 0.65
C TYR A 202 0.80 9.00 1.66
N GLN A 203 2.04 9.22 2.12
CA GLN A 203 2.59 8.47 3.24
C GLN A 203 1.86 8.85 4.53
N LEU A 204 1.62 7.87 5.40
CA LEU A 204 0.84 8.04 6.64
C LEU A 204 1.26 9.28 7.41
N HIS A 205 2.57 9.43 7.63
CA HIS A 205 3.09 10.55 8.40
C HIS A 205 2.92 11.91 7.74
N THR A 206 3.13 12.00 6.43
CA THR A 206 3.01 13.28 5.73
C THR A 206 1.54 13.68 5.69
N LEU A 207 0.66 12.74 5.39
CA LEU A 207 -0.78 12.98 5.34
C LEU A 207 -1.32 13.36 6.72
N TYR A 208 -0.94 12.61 7.76
CA TYR A 208 -1.33 12.88 9.15
C TYR A 208 -0.85 14.25 9.62
N GLN A 209 0.42 14.59 9.35
CA GLN A 209 0.98 15.89 9.70
C GLN A 209 0.28 17.04 8.96
N LYS A 210 -0.04 16.87 7.66
CA LYS A 210 -0.79 17.89 6.91
C LYS A 210 -2.21 18.08 7.43
N GLN A 211 -2.87 16.99 7.81
CA GLN A 211 -4.25 17.03 8.27
C GLN A 211 -4.39 17.55 9.70
N PHE A 212 -3.47 17.21 10.60
CA PHE A 212 -3.61 17.49 12.05
C PHE A 212 -2.50 18.37 12.64
N GLY A 213 -1.43 18.67 11.90
CA GLY A 213 -0.29 19.47 12.39
C GLY A 213 0.64 18.73 13.35
N GLU A 214 0.41 17.44 13.57
CA GLU A 214 1.15 16.61 14.52
C GLU A 214 2.30 15.85 13.82
N VAL A 215 3.50 15.90 14.38
CA VAL A 215 4.69 15.24 13.81
C VAL A 215 4.80 13.81 14.34
N MET A 216 5.03 12.86 13.43
CA MET A 216 5.29 11.46 13.79
C MET A 216 6.78 11.21 14.00
N ASN A 217 7.11 10.40 15.01
CA ASN A 217 8.45 9.87 15.17
C ASN A 217 8.73 8.81 14.08
N LYS A 218 9.81 8.97 13.33
CA LYS A 218 10.21 8.08 12.23
C LYS A 218 11.43 7.21 12.57
N ASP A 219 12.04 7.41 13.73
CA ASP A 219 13.34 6.82 14.04
C ASP A 219 13.26 5.29 14.11
N VAL A 220 12.16 4.78 14.68
CA VAL A 220 11.90 3.34 14.82
C VAL A 220 11.71 2.63 13.48
N ARG A 221 11.22 3.35 12.46
CA ARG A 221 11.03 2.78 11.11
C ARG A 221 12.34 2.26 10.52
N SER A 222 13.46 2.94 10.81
CA SER A 222 14.78 2.53 10.34
C SER A 222 15.20 1.14 10.84
N PHE A 223 14.60 0.64 11.91
CA PHE A 223 14.88 -0.70 12.42
C PHE A 223 14.41 -1.79 11.44
N PHE A 224 13.32 -1.53 10.70
CA PHE A 224 12.81 -2.43 9.67
C PHE A 224 13.62 -2.37 8.36
N ASP A 225 14.50 -1.36 8.22
CA ASP A 225 15.51 -1.30 7.14
C ASP A 225 16.73 -2.19 7.44
N SER A 226 16.76 -2.90 8.57
CA SER A 226 17.87 -3.79 8.96
C SER A 226 17.94 -5.04 8.08
N THR A 227 19.15 -5.57 7.90
CA THR A 227 19.39 -6.89 7.28
C THR A 227 19.45 -8.04 8.31
N SER A 228 19.33 -7.75 9.61
CA SER A 228 19.19 -8.74 10.68
C SER A 228 17.91 -8.53 11.48
N LYS A 229 17.27 -9.64 11.88
CA LYS A 229 16.11 -9.67 12.77
C LYS A 229 16.43 -9.31 14.22
N ASP A 230 17.70 -9.44 14.64
CA ASP A 230 18.10 -9.28 16.05
C ASP A 230 17.78 -7.89 16.58
N LEU A 231 17.84 -6.87 15.72
CA LEU A 231 17.46 -5.51 16.08
C LEU A 231 15.99 -5.41 16.49
N ILE A 232 15.08 -6.05 15.73
CA ILE A 232 13.65 -6.07 16.06
C ILE A 232 13.39 -6.88 17.33
N VAL A 233 14.14 -7.96 17.55
CA VAL A 233 14.01 -8.78 18.77
C VAL A 233 14.44 -7.99 20.01
N ASN A 234 15.56 -7.26 19.93
CA ASN A 234 16.07 -6.47 21.05
C ASN A 234 15.20 -5.23 21.34
N GLU A 235 14.68 -4.56 20.30
CA GLU A 235 13.85 -3.36 20.40
C GLU A 235 12.34 -3.67 20.25
N PHE A 236 11.92 -4.89 20.57
CA PHE A 236 10.58 -5.40 20.26
C PHE A 236 9.45 -4.51 20.79
N GLN A 237 9.53 -4.06 22.05
CA GLN A 237 8.49 -3.20 22.64
C GLN A 237 8.39 -1.86 21.93
N ASN A 238 9.52 -1.31 21.48
CA ASN A 238 9.55 -0.05 20.75
C ASN A 238 8.94 -0.22 19.36
N CYS A 239 9.30 -1.30 18.66
CA CYS A 239 8.75 -1.66 17.34
C CYS A 239 7.23 -1.87 17.41
N MET A 240 6.73 -2.64 18.38
CA MET A 240 5.29 -2.88 18.54
C MET A 240 4.52 -1.59 18.89
N ASN A 241 5.11 -0.73 19.72
CA ASN A 241 4.51 0.55 20.04
C ASN A 241 4.44 1.48 18.83
N TYR A 242 5.46 1.46 17.97
CA TYR A 242 5.47 2.18 16.70
C TYR A 242 4.33 1.70 15.78
N CYS A 243 4.21 0.39 15.54
CA CYS A 243 3.11 -0.19 14.74
C CYS A 243 1.73 0.20 15.31
N ALA A 244 1.56 0.07 16.63
CA ALA A 244 0.32 0.44 17.29
C ALA A 244 0.01 1.95 17.18
N ASP A 245 1.03 2.81 17.23
CA ASP A 245 0.84 4.24 16.99
C ASP A 245 0.40 4.52 15.55
N ASP A 246 0.82 3.74 14.57
CA ASP A 246 0.39 3.89 13.18
C ASP A 246 -1.06 3.43 12.96
N VAL A 247 -1.51 2.39 13.68
CA VAL A 247 -2.94 2.04 13.80
C VAL A 247 -3.76 3.19 14.38
N ILE A 248 -3.30 3.85 15.46
CA ILE A 248 -4.00 5.00 16.06
C ILE A 248 -4.20 6.12 15.03
N LYS A 249 -3.13 6.46 14.32
CA LYS A 249 -3.14 7.54 13.33
C LYS A 249 -3.99 7.20 12.11
N THR A 250 -3.91 5.96 11.65
CA THR A 250 -4.76 5.41 10.58
C THR A 250 -6.24 5.50 10.97
N HIS A 251 -6.60 5.06 12.18
CA HIS A 251 -7.97 5.17 12.69
C HIS A 251 -8.46 6.63 12.77
N ARG A 252 -7.60 7.55 13.22
CA ARG A 252 -7.96 8.99 13.30
C ARG A 252 -8.18 9.62 11.92
N LEU A 253 -7.31 9.32 10.95
CA LEU A 253 -7.51 9.74 9.55
C LEU A 253 -8.79 9.16 8.98
N PHE A 254 -9.01 7.85 9.19
CA PHE A 254 -10.23 7.18 8.78
C PHE A 254 -11.47 7.84 9.38
N ALA A 255 -11.51 8.09 10.69
CA ALA A 255 -12.65 8.72 11.34
C ALA A 255 -12.96 10.12 10.76
N GLU A 256 -11.94 10.89 10.40
CA GLU A 256 -12.12 12.22 9.79
C GLU A 256 -12.62 12.13 8.35
N PHE A 257 -11.98 11.30 7.53
CA PHE A 257 -12.34 11.14 6.12
C PHE A 257 -13.67 10.40 5.95
N TRP A 258 -14.00 9.49 6.85
CA TRP A 258 -15.26 8.76 6.83
C TRP A 258 -16.45 9.68 7.09
N LYS A 259 -16.36 10.61 8.05
CA LYS A 259 -17.44 11.57 8.34
C LYS A 259 -17.79 12.42 7.11
N THR A 260 -16.77 12.89 6.41
CA THR A 260 -16.94 13.69 5.19
C THR A 260 -17.43 12.84 4.02
N PHE A 261 -16.84 11.65 3.82
CA PHE A 261 -17.27 10.70 2.80
C PHE A 261 -18.73 10.26 2.97
N TYR A 262 -19.16 9.96 4.21
CA TYR A 262 -20.51 9.52 4.52
C TYR A 262 -21.57 10.62 4.34
N ALA A 263 -21.20 11.90 4.50
CA ALA A 263 -22.12 13.03 4.31
C ALA A 263 -22.45 13.30 2.83
N ASP A 264 -21.50 13.03 1.93
CA ASP A 264 -21.62 13.30 0.49
C ASP A 264 -22.13 12.08 -0.32
N LEU A 265 -22.24 10.90 0.31
CA LEU A 265 -22.61 9.64 -0.34
C LEU A 265 -24.08 9.59 -0.78
N ASN A 266 -24.34 10.10 -1.98
CA ASN A 266 -25.50 9.71 -2.77
C ASN A 266 -25.31 8.25 -3.21
N HIS A 267 -26.09 7.38 -2.56
CA HIS A 267 -26.30 5.97 -2.86
C HIS A 267 -25.27 5.01 -2.28
N THR A 268 -25.76 4.25 -1.32
CA THR A 268 -25.33 2.94 -0.85
C THR A 268 -24.78 1.98 -1.94
N MET A 269 -25.15 2.22 -3.20
CA MET A 269 -24.60 1.60 -4.40
C MET A 269 -23.08 1.78 -4.53
N GLU A 270 -22.52 2.95 -4.23
CA GLU A 270 -21.08 3.20 -4.37
C GLU A 270 -20.30 2.42 -3.32
N PHE A 271 -20.77 2.43 -2.07
CA PHE A 271 -20.18 1.64 -0.99
C PHE A 271 -20.27 0.13 -1.28
N PHE A 272 -21.40 -0.31 -1.84
CA PHE A 272 -21.56 -1.69 -2.33
C PHE A 272 -20.53 -2.00 -3.44
N ALA A 273 -20.40 -1.11 -4.43
CA ALA A 273 -19.46 -1.29 -5.53
C ALA A 273 -18.00 -1.36 -5.03
N LEU A 274 -17.61 -0.50 -4.08
CA LEU A 274 -16.28 -0.52 -3.47
C LEU A 274 -15.99 -1.86 -2.79
N LYS A 275 -16.95 -2.39 -2.03
CA LYS A 275 -16.82 -3.71 -1.39
C LYS A 275 -16.62 -4.82 -2.41
N GLU A 276 -17.44 -4.85 -3.45
CA GLU A 276 -17.40 -5.93 -4.45
C GLU A 276 -16.14 -5.82 -5.33
N MET A 277 -15.77 -4.61 -5.76
CA MET A 277 -14.54 -4.38 -6.54
C MET A 277 -13.28 -4.71 -5.75
N GLY A 278 -13.29 -4.50 -4.44
CA GLY A 278 -12.19 -4.88 -3.56
C GLY A 278 -12.00 -6.40 -3.48
N ASN A 279 -13.00 -7.23 -3.77
CA ASN A 279 -12.93 -8.67 -3.55
C ASN A 279 -12.51 -9.51 -4.77
N ASN A 280 -12.04 -8.86 -5.83
CA ASN A 280 -11.61 -9.56 -7.04
C ASN A 280 -10.33 -10.37 -6.82
N LYS A 281 -10.38 -11.66 -7.16
CA LYS A 281 -9.21 -12.55 -7.18
C LYS A 281 -8.90 -12.93 -8.62
N VAL A 282 -7.61 -12.89 -8.96
CA VAL A 282 -7.13 -13.35 -10.27
C VAL A 282 -6.41 -14.67 -10.06
N THR A 283 -6.94 -15.73 -10.66
CA THR A 283 -6.28 -17.04 -10.67
C THR A 283 -5.20 -17.05 -11.73
N LEU A 284 -3.98 -17.41 -11.34
CA LEU A 284 -2.83 -17.50 -12.23
C LEU A 284 -2.41 -18.97 -12.35
N ASN A 285 -2.08 -19.40 -13.56
CA ASN A 285 -1.35 -20.64 -13.77
C ASN A 285 0.13 -20.34 -13.55
N LYS A 286 0.69 -20.87 -12.46
CA LYS A 286 2.09 -20.62 -12.10
C LYS A 286 3.06 -21.03 -13.21
N SER A 287 2.90 -22.21 -13.80
CA SER A 287 3.80 -22.69 -14.85
C SER A 287 3.80 -21.76 -16.06
N ASN A 288 2.62 -21.32 -16.50
CA ASN A 288 2.51 -20.41 -17.65
C ASN A 288 3.05 -19.02 -17.33
N TRP A 289 2.92 -18.57 -16.08
CA TRP A 289 3.43 -17.27 -15.64
C TRP A 289 4.96 -17.28 -15.53
N ASP A 290 5.52 -18.35 -14.98
CA ASP A 290 6.97 -18.55 -14.88
C ASP A 290 7.59 -18.65 -16.29
N GLU A 291 6.96 -19.39 -17.22
CA GLU A 291 7.39 -19.46 -18.63
C GLU A 291 7.30 -18.10 -19.33
N PHE A 292 6.22 -17.35 -19.09
CA PHE A 292 6.07 -16.00 -19.62
C PHE A 292 7.16 -15.05 -19.11
N ASP A 293 7.44 -15.08 -17.81
CA ASP A 293 8.48 -14.24 -17.18
C ASP A 293 9.87 -14.60 -17.72
N GLU A 294 10.21 -15.88 -17.80
CA GLU A 294 11.47 -16.36 -18.39
C GLU A 294 11.61 -15.91 -19.86
N SER A 295 10.54 -16.03 -20.66
CA SER A 295 10.54 -15.61 -22.06
C SER A 295 10.76 -14.10 -22.19
N CYS A 296 10.03 -13.28 -21.43
CA CYS A 296 10.18 -11.83 -21.46
C CYS A 296 11.58 -11.39 -21.01
N ASN A 297 12.09 -11.96 -19.93
CA ASN A 297 13.44 -11.67 -19.44
C ASN A 297 14.50 -12.08 -20.48
N GLY A 298 14.35 -13.24 -21.11
CA GLY A 298 15.22 -13.68 -22.20
C GLY A 298 15.24 -12.73 -23.39
N GLU A 299 14.08 -12.23 -23.84
CA GLU A 299 14.01 -11.24 -24.92
C GLU A 299 14.66 -9.90 -24.54
N ILE A 300 14.44 -9.42 -23.31
CA ILE A 300 15.06 -8.19 -22.80
C ILE A 300 16.59 -8.34 -22.73
N GLU A 301 17.10 -9.47 -22.27
CA GLU A 301 18.54 -9.74 -22.23
C GLU A 301 19.15 -9.77 -23.63
N GLN A 302 18.49 -10.44 -24.58
CA GLN A 302 18.92 -10.50 -25.97
C GLN A 302 18.90 -9.12 -26.63
N ALA A 303 17.82 -8.35 -26.46
CA ALA A 303 17.71 -6.99 -26.97
C ALA A 303 18.79 -6.09 -26.38
N THR A 304 19.00 -6.16 -25.05
CA THR A 304 20.02 -5.40 -24.34
C THR A 304 21.42 -5.74 -24.85
N LYS A 305 21.72 -7.03 -25.06
CA LYS A 305 22.99 -7.48 -25.62
C LYS A 305 23.19 -6.96 -27.03
N ARG A 306 22.17 -7.07 -27.90
CA ARG A 306 22.20 -6.54 -29.26
C ARG A 306 22.46 -5.03 -29.28
N TYR A 307 21.73 -4.25 -28.46
CA TYR A 307 21.94 -2.81 -28.37
C TYR A 307 23.36 -2.47 -27.90
N LYS A 308 23.88 -3.17 -26.88
CA LYS A 308 25.26 -2.99 -26.42
C LYS A 308 26.26 -3.30 -27.53
N ASP A 309 26.07 -4.37 -28.29
CA ASP A 309 26.97 -4.75 -29.38
C ASP A 309 26.90 -3.77 -30.56
N GLU A 310 25.72 -3.28 -30.94
CA GLU A 310 25.57 -2.23 -31.96
C GLU A 310 26.21 -0.91 -31.52
N LEU A 311 26.02 -0.51 -30.26
CA LEU A 311 26.67 0.67 -29.69
C LEU A 311 28.20 0.54 -29.70
N LYS A 312 28.73 -0.63 -29.33
CA LYS A 312 30.18 -0.91 -29.42
C LYS A 312 30.71 -0.77 -30.85
N LYS A 313 29.98 -1.29 -31.84
CA LYS A 313 30.33 -1.15 -33.27
C LYS A 313 30.32 0.31 -33.71
N LEU A 314 29.31 1.09 -33.30
CA LEU A 314 29.22 2.52 -33.61
C LEU A 314 30.37 3.33 -32.99
N VAL A 315 30.69 3.08 -31.73
CA VAL A 315 31.82 3.71 -31.03
C VAL A 315 33.13 3.37 -31.73
N TYR A 316 33.36 2.11 -32.07
CA TYR A 316 34.57 1.69 -32.79
C TYR A 316 34.66 2.37 -34.17
N LYS A 317 33.56 2.43 -34.92
CA LYS A 317 33.51 3.08 -36.24
C LYS A 317 33.90 4.56 -36.19
N HIS A 318 33.51 5.29 -35.15
CA HIS A 318 33.77 6.74 -35.05
C HIS A 318 35.10 7.08 -34.36
N THR A 319 35.58 6.25 -33.44
CA THR A 319 36.79 6.55 -32.64
C THR A 319 38.02 5.76 -33.06
N GLY A 320 37.86 4.65 -33.82
CA GLY A 320 38.95 3.74 -34.19
C GLY A 320 39.57 2.96 -33.02
N LYS A 321 39.05 3.11 -31.79
CA LYS A 321 39.63 2.55 -30.56
C LYS A 321 38.75 1.46 -29.98
N THR A 322 39.29 0.24 -29.87
CA THR A 322 38.61 -0.92 -29.23
C THR A 322 38.55 -0.84 -27.71
N THR A 323 39.41 -0.03 -27.07
CA THR A 323 39.51 0.11 -25.61
C THR A 323 38.26 0.69 -24.96
N TYR A 324 37.54 1.60 -25.63
CA TYR A 324 36.27 2.15 -25.12
C TYR A 324 35.08 1.19 -25.28
N ALA A 325 35.13 0.30 -26.28
CA ALA A 325 34.07 -0.68 -26.53
C ALA A 325 33.98 -1.77 -25.44
N ASN A 326 35.10 -2.07 -24.75
CA ASN A 326 35.12 -3.06 -23.67
C ASN A 326 34.82 -2.47 -22.28
N GLN A 327 34.90 -1.15 -22.11
CA GLN A 327 34.51 -0.46 -20.86
C GLN A 327 33.02 -0.15 -20.77
N PHE A 328 32.28 -0.20 -21.88
CA PHE A 328 30.82 -0.18 -21.87
C PHE A 328 30.28 -1.52 -21.33
N GLY A 329 30.23 -1.62 -20.00
CA GLY A 329 29.72 -2.79 -19.27
C GLY A 329 30.08 -2.83 -17.79
N THR A 330 31.19 -2.20 -17.39
CA THR A 330 31.61 -2.08 -16.00
C THR A 330 31.73 -0.60 -15.66
N GLU A 331 30.71 -0.07 -15.00
CA GLU A 331 30.70 1.26 -14.35
C GLU A 331 31.25 2.44 -15.18
N LEU A 332 30.41 3.00 -16.05
CA LEU A 332 30.47 4.44 -16.36
C LEU A 332 29.71 5.25 -15.29
N MET A 333 29.75 4.82 -14.03
CA MET A 333 29.15 5.49 -12.85
C MET A 333 30.21 6.33 -12.12
N GLY A 334 31.04 7.06 -12.87
CA GLY A 334 32.02 7.99 -12.34
C GLY A 334 32.25 9.14 -13.31
N THR A 335 32.63 10.31 -12.80
CA THR A 335 32.87 11.58 -13.53
C THR A 335 33.96 11.49 -14.61
N LYS A 336 34.60 10.33 -14.79
CA LYS A 336 35.68 10.11 -15.76
C LYS A 336 35.23 10.31 -17.22
N TRP A 337 33.98 9.98 -17.56
CA TRP A 337 33.44 10.21 -18.91
C TRP A 337 33.37 11.70 -19.27
N GLN A 338 33.22 12.59 -18.28
CA GLN A 338 33.19 14.03 -18.51
C GLN A 338 34.55 14.55 -18.97
N ASN A 339 35.63 13.93 -18.48
CA ASN A 339 36.98 14.24 -18.92
C ASN A 339 37.29 13.65 -20.29
N ASP A 340 36.60 12.60 -20.74
CA ASP A 340 36.82 11.94 -22.04
C ASP A 340 35.86 12.43 -23.15
N LEU A 341 34.92 13.34 -22.86
CA LEU A 341 34.00 13.97 -23.83
C LEU A 341 34.74 14.57 -25.04
N HIS A 342 35.95 15.11 -24.83
CA HIS A 342 36.78 15.68 -25.88
C HIS A 342 37.33 14.65 -26.89
N LEU A 343 37.25 13.35 -26.58
CA LEU A 343 37.60 12.25 -27.49
C LEU A 343 36.43 11.84 -28.40
N PHE A 344 35.21 12.25 -28.06
CA PHE A 344 33.99 12.03 -28.86
C PHE A 344 33.59 13.26 -29.67
N TYR A 345 34.11 14.44 -29.32
CA TYR A 345 34.04 15.64 -30.14
C TYR A 345 35.23 15.70 -31.09
N ASP A 346 34.95 15.42 -32.36
CA ASP A 346 35.88 15.69 -33.45
C ASP A 346 36.08 17.21 -33.58
N LYS A 347 37.25 17.72 -33.16
CA LYS A 347 37.60 19.14 -33.30
C LYS A 347 37.71 19.57 -34.77
N ASP A 348 37.79 18.63 -35.71
CA ASP A 348 38.00 18.89 -37.14
C ASP A 348 36.70 18.90 -37.96
N ARG A 349 35.52 18.71 -37.34
CA ARG A 349 34.20 18.87 -38.00
C ARG A 349 33.69 20.33 -38.04
N LYS A 350 34.58 21.31 -38.19
CA LYS A 350 34.16 22.70 -38.42
C LYS A 350 33.89 23.07 -39.88
N ASP A 351 34.23 22.20 -40.85
CA ASP A 351 34.11 22.50 -42.28
C ASP A 351 33.24 21.50 -43.08
N ARG A 352 32.07 21.10 -42.56
CA ARG A 352 31.01 20.48 -43.36
C ARG A 352 29.62 20.95 -42.99
#